data_AF-A0A7Y2CEP6-F1
#
_entry.id   AF-A0A7Y2CEP6-F1
#
_cell.length_a   1.000
_cell.length_b   1.000
_cell.length_c   1.000
_cell.angle_alpha   90.00
_cell.angle_beta   90.00
_cell.angle_gamma   90.00
#
_symmetry.space_group_name_H-M   'P 1'
#
loop_
_entity.id
_entity.type
_entity.pdbx_description
1 polymer ?
#
loop_
_entity_poly.entity_id
_entity_poly.type
_entity_poly.pdbx_seq_one_letter_code
_entity_poly.pdbx_strand_id
1 'polypeptide(L)'
;MSLNVFSIVGEALNFGGRKMETIVRVAWLPVALLLILNMATVFAYVSVIEGRLITFGDAGSFARAERHLTQFALKGWSENASAMMQITGVSFILQAILLSSFMAPLIRYAGFGEKPAPGVVRAPFGPDQLRLLAAMLASAFTITALVLIPAAIASFFIVGYVLEIMNAVVVTFPNPESLHTIQLSSYGDSLVAQGLNWIGTIAIPLAAAAPLGLVFWLLLVMHFHPRNRPFAPEGGNFILRAILALIAAGGVSVGAYFLLRQQMAQNLGNFLRVNPDLVSSLAGTPVNALLFIFVIVYLIALYFNLRIAAYPGVVVCNRSMAPAGTLKVSRGWNLIRLFVVFLTLGLFLSFVSFIINQHILAWIISSLGVLFQAAQVSTRLVNSGVTGEWVTPVFVSVWNAIKIFINIFWLFFTSGVIAGLYGRLFRESEREINVERKPRQREVWERG
;
A
#
# COMPACT_ATOMS: atom_id res chain seq x y z
N MET A 1 -4.03 29.16 -5.95
CA MET A 1 -3.96 28.97 -4.48
C MET A 1 -3.32 27.63 -4.20
N SER A 2 -2.72 27.46 -3.03
CA SER A 2 -1.83 26.34 -2.74
C SER A 2 -2.40 25.44 -1.65
N LEU A 3 -2.38 24.10 -1.81
CA LEU A 3 -2.94 23.17 -0.82
C LEU A 3 -2.26 23.36 0.55
N ASN A 4 -3.03 23.58 1.61
CA ASN A 4 -2.47 23.73 2.96
C ASN A 4 -2.41 22.36 3.66
N VAL A 5 -1.20 21.79 3.72
CA VAL A 5 -0.94 20.45 4.26
C VAL A 5 -1.50 20.27 5.67
N PHE A 6 -1.19 21.19 6.59
CA PHE A 6 -1.62 21.10 7.99
C PHE A 6 -3.13 21.18 8.15
N SER A 7 -3.79 22.03 7.36
CA SER A 7 -5.25 22.12 7.37
C SER A 7 -5.90 20.82 6.88
N ILE A 8 -5.37 20.20 5.82
CA ILE A 8 -5.92 18.95 5.29
C ILE A 8 -5.71 17.80 6.27
N VAL A 9 -4.50 17.64 6.81
CA VAL A 9 -4.16 16.61 7.80
C VAL A 9 -4.99 16.80 9.06
N GLY A 10 -5.05 18.03 9.59
CA GLY A 10 -5.80 18.36 10.79
C GLY A 10 -7.30 18.12 10.64
N GLU A 11 -7.89 18.46 9.50
CA GLU A 11 -9.32 18.18 9.24
C GLU A 11 -9.61 16.69 9.09
N ALA A 12 -8.73 15.92 8.44
CA ALA A 12 -8.88 14.47 8.32
C ALA A 12 -8.83 13.79 9.70
N LEU A 13 -7.85 14.14 10.54
CA LEU A 13 -7.72 13.62 11.91
C LEU A 13 -8.90 14.05 12.80
N ASN A 14 -9.29 15.32 12.73
CA ASN A 14 -10.42 15.85 13.49
C ASN A 14 -11.73 15.16 13.11
N PHE A 15 -11.94 14.83 11.83
CA PHE A 15 -13.11 14.07 11.41
C PHE A 15 -13.10 12.66 12.02
N GLY A 16 -11.98 11.95 11.95
CA GLY A 16 -11.83 10.62 12.56
C GLY A 16 -12.10 10.61 14.08
N GLY A 17 -11.64 11.62 14.81
CA GLY A 17 -11.84 11.72 16.26
C GLY A 17 -13.21 12.26 16.67
N ARG A 18 -13.60 13.44 16.17
CA ARG A 18 -14.80 14.16 16.63
C ARG A 18 -16.10 13.50 16.16
N LYS A 19 -16.08 12.76 15.05
CA LYS A 19 -17.28 12.12 14.48
C LYS A 19 -17.36 10.62 14.77
N MET A 20 -16.64 10.15 15.79
CA MET A 20 -16.53 8.73 16.09
C MET A 20 -17.88 8.04 16.31
N GLU A 21 -18.81 8.68 17.01
CA GLU A 21 -20.17 8.16 17.21
C GLU A 21 -20.87 7.86 15.87
N THR A 22 -20.81 8.81 14.93
CA THR A 22 -21.40 8.64 13.59
C THR A 22 -20.65 7.58 12.78
N ILE A 23 -19.32 7.56 12.85
CA ILE A 23 -18.49 6.59 12.13
C ILE A 23 -18.81 5.18 12.61
N VAL A 24 -18.84 4.94 13.92
CA VAL A 24 -19.17 3.65 14.53
C VAL A 24 -20.56 3.21 14.09
N ARG A 25 -21.57 4.08 14.13
CA ARG A 25 -22.94 3.73 13.73
C ARG A 25 -23.04 3.27 12.28
N VAL A 26 -22.33 3.92 11.37
CA VAL A 26 -22.38 3.63 9.93
C VAL A 26 -21.49 2.44 9.57
N ALA A 27 -20.33 2.30 10.21
CA ALA A 27 -19.33 1.31 9.85
C ALA A 27 -19.48 -0.01 10.62
N TRP A 28 -20.21 -0.06 11.74
CA TRP A 28 -20.28 -1.23 12.63
C TRP A 28 -20.63 -2.53 11.90
N LEU A 29 -21.80 -2.61 11.28
CA LEU A 29 -22.24 -3.81 10.59
C LEU A 29 -21.33 -4.17 9.41
N PRO A 30 -21.00 -3.26 8.47
CA PRO A 30 -20.09 -3.58 7.37
C PRO A 30 -18.69 -4.04 7.82
N VAL A 31 -18.12 -3.43 8.87
CA VAL A 31 -16.83 -3.84 9.43
C VAL A 31 -16.90 -5.20 10.08
N ALA A 32 -17.96 -5.50 10.84
CA ALA A 32 -18.17 -6.83 11.40
C ALA A 32 -18.27 -7.89 10.29
N LEU A 33 -19.02 -7.61 9.22
CA LEU A 33 -19.12 -8.47 8.05
C LEU A 33 -17.77 -8.62 7.32
N LEU A 34 -16.96 -7.55 7.23
CA LEU A 34 -15.60 -7.62 6.67
C LEU A 34 -14.69 -8.55 7.48
N LEU A 35 -14.78 -8.51 8.81
CA LEU A 35 -14.02 -9.40 9.68
C LEU A 35 -14.44 -10.86 9.52
N ILE A 36 -15.76 -11.13 9.47
CA ILE A 36 -16.31 -12.46 9.23
C ILE A 36 -15.89 -12.96 7.85
N LEU A 37 -15.97 -12.11 6.83
CA LEU A 37 -15.54 -12.44 5.48
C LEU A 37 -14.05 -12.75 5.41
N ASN A 38 -13.19 -11.93 6.03
CA ASN A 38 -11.75 -12.20 6.08
C ASN A 38 -11.47 -13.57 6.71
N MET A 39 -12.15 -13.87 7.82
CA MET A 39 -12.05 -15.15 8.49
C MET A 39 -12.48 -16.30 7.58
N ALA A 40 -13.67 -16.19 6.96
CA ALA A 40 -14.18 -17.19 6.03
C ALA A 40 -13.24 -17.42 4.84
N THR A 41 -12.66 -16.35 4.29
CA THR A 41 -11.71 -16.41 3.18
C THR A 41 -10.44 -17.17 3.55
N VAL A 42 -9.88 -16.94 4.74
CA VAL A 42 -8.71 -17.70 5.23
C VAL A 42 -9.04 -19.19 5.35
N PHE A 43 -10.17 -19.54 5.95
CA PHE A 43 -10.60 -20.94 6.06
C PHE A 43 -10.88 -21.58 4.71
N ALA A 44 -11.43 -20.83 3.75
CA ALA A 44 -11.63 -21.30 2.38
C ALA A 44 -10.29 -21.62 1.70
N TYR A 45 -9.29 -20.74 1.81
CA TYR A 45 -7.96 -21.03 1.25
C TYR A 45 -7.29 -22.24 1.89
N VAL A 46 -7.32 -22.34 3.22
CA VAL A 46 -6.75 -23.48 3.92
C VAL A 46 -7.47 -24.78 3.54
N SER A 47 -8.78 -24.74 3.32
CA SER A 47 -9.55 -25.89 2.84
C SER A 47 -9.13 -26.35 1.44
N VAL A 48 -8.82 -25.40 0.54
CA VAL A 48 -8.29 -25.72 -0.80
C VAL A 48 -6.89 -26.33 -0.71
N ILE A 49 -6.02 -25.78 0.14
CA ILE A 49 -4.65 -26.28 0.34
C ILE A 49 -4.65 -27.72 0.88
N GLU A 50 -5.55 -28.03 1.82
CA GLU A 50 -5.66 -29.34 2.46
C GLU A 50 -6.52 -30.34 1.68
N GLY A 51 -7.21 -29.89 0.62
CA GLY A 51 -8.11 -30.74 -0.18
C GLY A 51 -9.36 -31.22 0.56
N ARG A 52 -9.69 -30.64 1.72
CA ARG A 52 -10.87 -30.96 2.55
C ARG A 52 -11.40 -29.71 3.24
N LEU A 53 -12.68 -29.71 3.62
CA LEU A 53 -13.24 -28.60 4.40
C LEU A 53 -12.58 -28.51 5.78
N ILE A 54 -11.92 -27.39 6.06
CA ILE A 54 -11.27 -27.09 7.33
C ILE A 54 -12.17 -26.15 8.14
N THR A 55 -12.50 -26.57 9.36
CA THR A 55 -13.36 -25.83 10.27
C THR A 55 -12.59 -25.31 11.50
N PHE A 56 -13.26 -24.58 12.38
CA PHE A 56 -12.68 -24.19 13.68
C PHE A 56 -12.29 -25.40 14.54
N GLY A 57 -12.99 -26.53 14.40
CA GLY A 57 -12.65 -27.77 15.11
C GLY A 57 -11.29 -28.33 14.69
N ASP A 58 -10.92 -28.17 13.41
CA ASP A 58 -9.65 -28.65 12.87
C ASP A 58 -8.48 -27.71 13.18
N ALA A 59 -8.68 -26.39 13.01
CA ALA A 59 -7.61 -25.40 13.17
C ALA A 59 -7.38 -24.99 14.64
N GLY A 60 -8.39 -25.16 15.51
CA GLY A 60 -8.40 -24.74 16.91
C GLY A 60 -8.39 -23.22 17.13
N SER A 61 -7.87 -22.42 16.19
CA SER A 61 -7.90 -20.95 16.25
C SER A 61 -7.69 -20.32 14.87
N PHE A 62 -8.22 -19.11 14.68
CA PHE A 62 -8.02 -18.31 13.47
C PHE A 62 -6.54 -17.99 13.20
N ALA A 63 -5.77 -17.63 14.24
CA ALA A 63 -4.35 -17.32 14.10
C ALA A 63 -3.51 -18.51 13.60
N ARG A 64 -3.91 -19.74 13.94
CA ARG A 64 -3.25 -20.95 13.41
C ARG A 64 -3.59 -21.16 11.94
N ALA A 65 -4.85 -20.92 11.54
CA ALA A 65 -5.26 -20.97 10.14
C ALA A 65 -4.54 -19.92 9.29
N GLU A 66 -4.37 -18.69 9.77
CA GLU A 66 -3.59 -17.65 9.08
C GLU A 66 -2.12 -18.07 8.90
N ARG A 67 -1.47 -18.61 9.94
CA ARG A 67 -0.08 -19.09 9.82
C ARG A 67 0.04 -20.25 8.85
N HIS A 68 -0.94 -21.15 8.84
CA HIS A 68 -0.96 -22.25 7.90
C HIS A 68 -1.10 -21.74 6.47
N LEU A 69 -2.03 -20.81 6.23
CA LEU A 69 -2.16 -20.13 4.94
C LEU A 69 -0.86 -19.47 4.51
N THR A 70 -0.19 -18.71 5.37
CA THR A 70 1.06 -18.02 4.99
C THR A 70 2.20 -18.99 4.68
N GLN A 71 2.26 -20.12 5.37
CA GLN A 71 3.28 -21.17 5.13
C GLN A 71 3.03 -21.92 3.82
N PHE A 72 1.77 -22.21 3.48
CA PHE A 72 1.42 -23.07 2.35
C PHE A 72 0.76 -22.34 1.18
N ALA A 73 0.69 -21.00 1.20
CA ALA A 73 0.08 -20.21 0.14
C ALA A 73 0.67 -20.55 -1.25
N LEU A 74 2.00 -20.64 -1.35
CA LEU A 74 2.67 -20.94 -2.63
C LEU A 74 2.22 -22.31 -3.19
N LYS A 75 2.14 -23.32 -2.33
CA LYS A 75 1.62 -24.64 -2.70
C LYS A 75 0.17 -24.54 -3.20
N GLY A 76 -0.68 -23.81 -2.48
CA GLY A 76 -2.06 -23.58 -2.89
C GLY A 76 -2.18 -22.91 -4.27
N TRP A 77 -1.34 -21.89 -4.53
CA TRP A 77 -1.32 -21.20 -5.81
C TRP A 77 -0.71 -22.03 -6.96
N SER A 78 0.24 -22.94 -6.68
CA SER A 78 0.82 -23.81 -7.70
C SER A 78 -0.07 -25.00 -8.05
N GLU A 79 -0.72 -25.62 -7.06
CA GLU A 79 -1.50 -26.84 -7.24
C GLU A 79 -2.97 -26.55 -7.58
N ASN A 80 -3.54 -25.47 -7.03
CA ASN A 80 -4.98 -25.16 -7.11
C ASN A 80 -5.25 -23.71 -7.53
N ALA A 81 -4.47 -23.19 -8.49
CA ALA A 81 -4.52 -21.77 -8.92
C ALA A 81 -5.94 -21.26 -9.23
N SER A 82 -6.77 -22.07 -9.92
CA SER A 82 -8.13 -21.68 -10.32
C SER A 82 -9.05 -21.45 -9.11
N ALA A 83 -9.06 -22.37 -8.14
CA ALA A 83 -9.83 -22.25 -6.92
C ALA A 83 -9.35 -21.07 -6.05
N MET A 84 -8.03 -20.90 -5.93
CA MET A 84 -7.43 -19.75 -5.22
C MET A 84 -7.86 -18.42 -5.85
N MET A 85 -7.83 -18.31 -7.19
CA MET A 85 -8.29 -17.12 -7.90
C MET A 85 -9.78 -16.86 -7.70
N GLN A 86 -10.63 -17.89 -7.73
CA GLN A 86 -12.06 -17.75 -7.49
C GLN A 86 -12.35 -17.22 -6.08
N ILE A 87 -11.73 -17.80 -5.05
CA ILE A 87 -11.86 -17.34 -3.67
C ILE A 87 -11.38 -15.89 -3.55
N THR A 88 -10.22 -15.57 -4.15
CA THR A 88 -9.67 -14.20 -4.16
C THR A 88 -10.66 -13.23 -4.79
N GLY A 89 -11.19 -13.56 -5.98
CA GLY A 89 -12.09 -12.70 -6.74
C GLY A 89 -13.41 -12.45 -6.00
N VAL A 90 -14.04 -13.51 -5.48
CA VAL A 90 -15.30 -13.39 -4.72
C VAL A 90 -15.08 -12.60 -3.43
N SER A 91 -14.01 -12.91 -2.68
CA SER A 91 -13.68 -12.18 -1.46
C SER A 91 -13.42 -10.70 -1.75
N PHE A 92 -12.70 -10.38 -2.82
CA PHE A 92 -12.42 -9.00 -3.21
C PHE A 92 -13.70 -8.23 -3.56
N ILE A 93 -14.61 -8.82 -4.34
CA ILE A 93 -15.89 -8.21 -4.71
C ILE A 93 -16.72 -7.93 -3.44
N LEU A 94 -16.86 -8.92 -2.56
CA LEU A 94 -17.63 -8.77 -1.32
C LEU A 94 -16.99 -7.73 -0.39
N GLN A 95 -15.66 -7.72 -0.26
CA GLN A 95 -14.95 -6.70 0.52
C GLN A 95 -15.17 -5.30 -0.04
N ALA A 96 -15.14 -5.13 -1.37
CA ALA A 96 -15.34 -3.84 -2.00
C ALA A 96 -16.78 -3.34 -1.87
N ILE A 97 -17.77 -4.23 -1.93
CA ILE A 97 -19.19 -3.92 -1.63
C ILE A 97 -19.33 -3.47 -0.18
N LEU A 98 -18.79 -4.23 0.77
CA LEU A 98 -18.86 -3.88 2.19
C LEU A 98 -18.12 -2.58 2.50
N LEU A 99 -16.92 -2.38 1.95
CA LEU A 99 -16.15 -1.15 2.10
C LEU A 99 -16.91 0.06 1.57
N SER A 100 -17.47 -0.04 0.36
CA SER A 100 -18.22 1.06 -0.25
C SER A 100 -19.50 1.39 0.53
N SER A 101 -20.14 0.40 1.17
CA SER A 101 -21.38 0.58 1.93
C SER A 101 -21.26 1.60 3.07
N PHE A 102 -20.12 1.64 3.77
CA PHE A 102 -19.88 2.63 4.83
C PHE A 102 -18.97 3.77 4.39
N MET A 103 -18.08 3.58 3.41
CA MET A 103 -17.20 4.65 2.96
C MET A 103 -17.91 5.73 2.16
N ALA A 104 -18.81 5.38 1.25
CA ALA A 104 -19.56 6.37 0.49
C ALA A 104 -20.33 7.37 1.39
N PRO A 105 -21.16 6.93 2.36
CA PRO A 105 -21.86 7.87 3.24
C PRO A 105 -20.91 8.70 4.13
N LEU A 106 -19.79 8.13 4.60
CA LEU A 106 -18.83 8.89 5.41
C LEU A 106 -18.09 9.95 4.60
N ILE A 107 -17.74 9.66 3.35
CA ILE A 107 -17.14 10.63 2.42
C ILE A 107 -18.11 11.79 2.17
N ARG A 108 -19.41 11.50 1.95
CA ARG A 108 -20.43 12.55 1.75
C ARG A 108 -20.66 13.37 3.01
N TYR A 109 -20.62 12.73 4.18
CA TYR A 109 -20.69 13.44 5.45
C TYR A 109 -19.49 14.37 5.65
N ALA A 110 -18.28 13.94 5.27
CA ALA A 110 -17.08 14.77 5.34
C ALA A 110 -17.06 15.89 4.27
N GLY A 111 -17.60 15.64 3.09
CA GLY A 111 -17.61 16.58 1.96
C GLY A 111 -18.70 17.64 2.08
N PHE A 112 -19.95 17.23 2.26
CA PHE A 112 -21.13 18.12 2.26
C PHE A 112 -21.78 18.30 3.64
N GLY A 113 -21.35 17.55 4.66
CA GLY A 113 -22.04 17.57 5.95
C GLY A 113 -23.36 16.79 5.96
N GLU A 114 -23.66 16.02 4.90
CA GLU A 114 -24.85 15.19 4.81
C GLU A 114 -24.84 14.10 5.86
N LYS A 115 -25.71 14.22 6.87
CA LYS A 115 -25.78 13.25 7.96
C LYS A 115 -26.23 11.89 7.41
N PRO A 116 -25.50 10.80 7.70
CA PRO A 116 -25.94 9.47 7.30
C PRO A 116 -27.22 9.10 8.04
N ALA A 117 -28.05 8.27 7.42
CA ALA A 117 -29.31 7.85 8.00
C ALA A 117 -29.09 7.12 9.35
N PRO A 118 -29.93 7.35 10.36
CA PRO A 118 -29.74 6.76 11.69
C PRO A 118 -29.91 5.23 11.66
N GLY A 119 -29.09 4.51 12.44
CA GLY A 119 -29.19 3.06 12.65
C GLY A 119 -27.82 2.38 12.75
N VAL A 120 -27.71 1.35 13.60
CA VAL A 120 -26.47 0.56 13.83
C VAL A 120 -26.41 -0.66 12.91
N VAL A 121 -27.57 -1.15 12.46
CA VAL A 121 -27.72 -2.34 11.59
C VAL A 121 -28.15 -1.88 10.19
N ARG A 122 -27.27 -1.13 9.52
CA ARG A 122 -27.51 -0.70 8.13
C ARG A 122 -26.23 -0.86 7.32
N ALA A 123 -26.38 -1.49 6.16
CA ALA A 123 -25.35 -1.55 5.12
C ALA A 123 -25.97 -0.97 3.84
N PRO A 124 -26.10 0.37 3.73
CA PRO A 124 -26.74 0.98 2.57
C PRO A 124 -25.90 0.67 1.33
N PHE A 125 -26.55 0.12 0.31
CA PHE A 125 -25.93 -0.13 -0.98
C PHE A 125 -26.84 0.40 -2.08
N GLY A 126 -26.33 1.37 -2.84
CA GLY A 126 -27.09 2.09 -3.84
C GLY A 126 -26.18 2.78 -4.85
N PRO A 127 -26.71 3.77 -5.59
CA PRO A 127 -25.97 4.43 -6.67
C PRO A 127 -24.66 5.06 -6.24
N ASP A 128 -24.57 5.64 -5.03
CA ASP A 128 -23.36 6.30 -4.56
C ASP A 128 -22.25 5.30 -4.19
N GLN A 129 -22.61 4.16 -3.63
CA GLN A 129 -21.70 3.05 -3.33
C GLN A 129 -21.17 2.42 -4.62
N LEU A 130 -22.04 2.20 -5.60
CA LEU A 130 -21.66 1.71 -6.92
C LEU A 130 -20.72 2.69 -7.63
N ARG A 131 -20.96 3.99 -7.51
CA ARG A 131 -20.05 5.04 -8.04
C ARG A 131 -18.69 5.01 -7.34
N LEU A 132 -18.65 4.87 -6.01
CA LEU A 132 -17.40 4.72 -5.28
C LEU A 132 -16.61 3.50 -5.75
N LEU A 133 -17.29 2.35 -5.84
CA LEU A 133 -16.71 1.10 -6.30
C LEU A 133 -16.17 1.24 -7.73
N ALA A 134 -17.00 1.77 -8.65
CA ALA A 134 -16.59 2.00 -10.03
C ALA A 134 -15.42 2.98 -10.13
N ALA A 135 -15.37 4.03 -9.30
CA ALA A 135 -14.28 4.98 -9.28
C ALA A 135 -12.97 4.34 -8.76
N MET A 136 -13.04 3.55 -7.68
CA MET A 136 -11.90 2.80 -7.15
C MET A 136 -11.39 1.77 -8.17
N LEU A 137 -12.29 1.03 -8.82
CA LEU A 137 -11.94 0.07 -9.87
C LEU A 137 -11.35 0.77 -11.09
N ALA A 138 -11.92 1.89 -11.54
CA ALA A 138 -11.36 2.67 -12.63
C ALA A 138 -9.98 3.22 -12.29
N SER A 139 -9.75 3.69 -11.06
CA SER A 139 -8.43 4.12 -10.59
C SER A 139 -7.43 2.95 -10.57
N ALA A 140 -7.80 1.81 -10.00
CA ALA A 140 -6.96 0.62 -9.96
C ALA A 140 -6.66 0.08 -11.36
N PHE A 141 -7.66 0.02 -12.23
CA PHE A 141 -7.52 -0.37 -13.63
C PHE A 141 -6.60 0.59 -14.38
N THR A 142 -6.73 1.90 -14.17
CA THR A 142 -5.84 2.90 -14.80
C THR A 142 -4.39 2.68 -14.40
N ILE A 143 -4.10 2.47 -13.11
CA ILE A 143 -2.75 2.17 -12.63
C ILE A 143 -2.26 0.84 -13.21
N THR A 144 -3.11 -0.18 -13.20
CA THR A 144 -2.75 -1.52 -13.67
C THR A 144 -2.46 -1.51 -15.17
N ALA A 145 -3.36 -0.95 -15.98
CA ALA A 145 -3.25 -0.93 -17.43
C ALA A 145 -2.16 0.02 -17.94
N LEU A 146 -1.97 1.20 -17.32
CA LEU A 146 -0.99 2.19 -17.80
C LEU A 146 0.40 2.02 -17.18
N VAL A 147 0.49 1.42 -15.99
CA VAL A 147 1.77 1.30 -15.28
C VAL A 147 2.15 -0.16 -15.10
N LEU A 148 1.35 -0.96 -14.39
CA LEU A 148 1.79 -2.28 -13.96
C LEU A 148 1.93 -3.29 -15.10
N ILE A 149 1.00 -3.31 -16.06
CA ILE A 149 1.05 -4.24 -17.21
C ILE A 149 2.23 -3.90 -18.13
N PRO A 150 2.40 -2.65 -18.63
CA PRO A 150 3.56 -2.30 -19.44
C PRO A 150 4.88 -2.51 -18.69
N ALA A 151 4.91 -2.19 -17.39
CA ALA A 151 6.06 -2.45 -16.55
C ALA A 151 6.37 -3.94 -16.42
N ALA A 152 5.37 -4.79 -16.18
CA ALA A 152 5.54 -6.24 -16.06
C ALA A 152 6.06 -6.85 -17.36
N ILE A 153 5.49 -6.43 -18.50
CA ILE A 153 5.96 -6.84 -19.83
C ILE A 153 7.41 -6.40 -20.06
N ALA A 154 7.72 -5.12 -19.80
CA ALA A 154 9.08 -4.60 -19.92
C ALA A 154 10.05 -5.35 -18.99
N SER A 155 9.64 -5.60 -17.73
CA SER A 155 10.42 -6.34 -16.74
C SER A 155 10.71 -7.76 -17.22
N PHE A 156 9.70 -8.44 -17.77
CA PHE A 156 9.85 -9.80 -18.29
C PHE A 156 10.90 -9.87 -19.41
N PHE A 157 10.83 -8.95 -20.38
CA PHE A 157 11.82 -8.88 -21.47
C PHE A 157 13.21 -8.46 -20.99
N ILE A 158 13.29 -7.45 -20.12
CA ILE A 158 14.55 -6.98 -19.55
C ILE A 158 15.24 -8.10 -18.79
N VAL A 159 14.52 -8.79 -17.91
CA VAL A 159 15.07 -9.88 -17.10
C VAL A 159 15.47 -11.05 -18.00
N GLY A 160 14.65 -11.40 -18.99
CA GLY A 160 15.00 -12.40 -19.99
C GLY A 160 16.31 -12.09 -20.70
N TYR A 161 16.46 -10.85 -21.19
CA TYR A 161 17.68 -10.39 -21.87
C TYR A 161 18.91 -10.35 -20.95
N VAL A 162 18.75 -9.88 -19.72
CA VAL A 162 19.85 -9.87 -18.73
C VAL A 162 20.27 -11.30 -18.41
N LEU A 163 19.33 -12.23 -18.22
CA LEU A 163 19.65 -13.63 -17.98
C LEU A 163 20.33 -14.28 -19.19
N GLU A 164 19.89 -13.96 -20.41
CA GLU A 164 20.50 -14.45 -21.64
C GLU A 164 21.96 -13.98 -21.77
N ILE A 165 22.23 -12.69 -21.58
CA ILE A 165 23.61 -12.16 -21.60
C ILE A 165 24.47 -12.80 -20.51
N MET A 166 23.96 -12.85 -19.28
CA MET A 166 24.73 -13.33 -18.13
C MET A 166 25.09 -14.82 -18.27
N ASN A 167 24.21 -15.59 -18.91
CA ASN A 167 24.42 -17.01 -19.16
C ASN A 167 25.07 -17.31 -20.53
N ALA A 168 25.38 -16.28 -21.34
CA ALA A 168 26.06 -16.47 -22.61
C ALA A 168 27.44 -17.10 -22.36
N VAL A 169 27.75 -18.16 -23.11
CA VAL A 169 29.02 -18.87 -22.98
C VAL A 169 30.11 -18.05 -23.66
N VAL A 170 31.16 -17.72 -22.91
CA VAL A 170 32.35 -17.04 -23.43
C VAL A 170 33.55 -17.95 -23.29
N VAL A 171 34.42 -17.89 -24.30
CA VAL A 171 35.73 -18.54 -24.26
C VAL A 171 36.68 -17.64 -23.49
N THR A 172 37.20 -18.16 -22.38
CA THR A 172 38.20 -17.49 -21.56
C THR A 172 39.52 -18.27 -21.60
N PHE A 173 40.63 -17.53 -21.69
CA PHE A 173 41.99 -18.07 -21.61
C PHE A 173 42.56 -17.73 -20.23
N PRO A 174 42.41 -18.61 -19.22
CA PRO A 174 42.86 -18.33 -17.86
C PRO A 174 44.39 -18.13 -17.75
N ASN A 175 45.16 -18.65 -18.71
CA ASN A 175 46.57 -18.34 -18.86
C ASN A 175 46.81 -17.66 -20.22
N PRO A 176 47.16 -16.35 -20.26
CA PRO A 176 47.38 -15.63 -21.51
C PRO A 176 48.57 -16.18 -22.32
N GLU A 177 49.46 -16.97 -21.70
CA GLU A 177 50.62 -17.60 -22.34
C GLU A 177 50.35 -19.03 -22.84
N SER A 178 49.17 -19.60 -22.55
CA SER A 178 48.81 -20.97 -22.97
C SER A 178 47.59 -20.98 -23.89
N LEU A 179 47.83 -21.28 -25.18
CA LEU A 179 46.78 -21.53 -26.17
C LEU A 179 46.01 -22.85 -25.92
N HIS A 180 46.47 -23.68 -24.99
CA HIS A 180 45.95 -25.05 -24.78
C HIS A 180 44.88 -25.15 -23.68
N THR A 181 44.67 -24.09 -22.89
CA THR A 181 43.64 -24.06 -21.85
C THR A 181 42.50 -23.13 -22.26
N ILE A 182 41.57 -23.67 -23.05
CA ILE A 182 40.28 -23.02 -23.33
C ILE A 182 39.32 -23.38 -22.21
N GLN A 183 38.86 -22.40 -21.45
CA GLN A 183 37.80 -22.59 -20.47
C GLN A 183 36.52 -21.91 -20.96
N LEU A 184 35.45 -22.70 -21.09
CA LEU A 184 34.10 -22.18 -21.30
C LEU A 184 33.58 -21.73 -19.93
N SER A 185 33.35 -20.42 -19.79
CA SER A 185 32.73 -19.84 -18.61
C SER A 185 31.52 -19.02 -19.03
N SER A 186 30.58 -18.79 -18.10
CA SER A 186 29.50 -17.84 -18.37
C SER A 186 30.07 -16.42 -18.40
N TYR A 187 29.42 -15.52 -19.13
CA TYR A 187 29.79 -14.10 -19.13
C TYR A 187 29.80 -13.51 -17.73
N GLY A 188 28.88 -13.96 -16.86
CA GLY A 188 28.88 -13.61 -15.45
C GLY A 188 30.13 -14.03 -14.70
N ASP A 189 30.54 -15.29 -14.85
CA ASP A 189 31.73 -15.82 -14.16
C ASP A 189 33.01 -15.13 -14.65
N SER A 190 33.08 -14.82 -15.94
CA SER A 190 34.19 -14.07 -16.54
C SER A 190 34.31 -12.64 -15.97
N LEU A 191 33.18 -11.94 -15.80
CA LEU A 191 33.17 -10.61 -15.16
C LEU A 191 33.62 -10.67 -13.69
N VAL A 192 33.22 -11.71 -12.96
CA VAL A 192 33.67 -11.92 -11.58
C VAL A 192 35.17 -12.19 -11.53
N ALA A 193 35.68 -13.05 -12.40
CA ALA A 193 37.11 -13.39 -12.49
C ALA A 193 37.99 -12.16 -12.80
N GLN A 194 37.46 -11.19 -13.54
CA GLN A 194 38.15 -9.93 -13.86
C GLN A 194 37.99 -8.83 -12.80
N GLY A 195 37.30 -9.10 -11.69
CA GLY A 195 36.99 -8.08 -10.67
C GLY A 195 35.95 -7.04 -11.13
N LEU A 196 35.27 -7.28 -12.25
CA LEU A 196 34.26 -6.40 -12.86
C LEU A 196 32.83 -6.79 -12.49
N ASN A 197 32.64 -7.44 -11.33
CA ASN A 197 31.34 -7.89 -10.85
C ASN A 197 30.30 -6.75 -10.76
N TRP A 198 30.74 -5.50 -10.53
CA TRP A 198 29.86 -4.33 -10.52
C TRP A 198 29.14 -4.10 -11.86
N ILE A 199 29.73 -4.52 -12.99
CA ILE A 199 29.11 -4.40 -14.33
C ILE A 199 27.88 -5.30 -14.39
N GLY A 200 28.03 -6.57 -14.03
CA GLY A 200 26.93 -7.53 -14.02
C GLY A 200 25.88 -7.23 -12.96
N THR A 201 26.29 -6.75 -11.78
CA THR A 201 25.38 -6.57 -10.61
C THR A 201 24.69 -5.22 -10.55
N ILE A 202 25.25 -4.20 -11.19
CA ILE A 202 24.75 -2.82 -11.09
C ILE A 202 24.59 -2.20 -12.48
N ALA A 203 25.63 -2.20 -13.33
CA ALA A 203 25.61 -1.46 -14.59
C ALA A 203 24.59 -2.00 -15.60
N ILE A 204 24.61 -3.31 -15.86
CA ILE A 204 23.66 -3.98 -16.77
C ILE A 204 22.21 -3.82 -16.27
N PRO A 205 21.90 -4.13 -14.99
CA PRO A 205 20.59 -3.82 -14.39
C PRO A 205 20.12 -2.38 -14.57
N LEU A 206 20.98 -1.40 -14.30
CA LEU A 206 20.65 0.02 -14.43
C LEU A 206 20.41 0.42 -15.88
N ALA A 207 21.27 -0.02 -16.80
CA ALA A 207 21.11 0.24 -18.23
C ALA A 207 19.79 -0.32 -18.74
N ALA A 208 19.41 -1.51 -18.30
CA ALA A 208 18.15 -2.13 -18.69
C ALA A 208 16.92 -1.45 -18.07
N ALA A 209 17.04 -0.90 -16.85
CA ALA A 209 15.98 -0.13 -16.19
C ALA A 209 15.90 1.35 -16.64
N ALA A 210 16.94 1.86 -17.32
CA ALA A 210 17.06 3.26 -17.73
C ALA A 210 15.87 3.79 -18.56
N PRO A 211 15.26 3.03 -19.49
CA PRO A 211 14.08 3.49 -20.22
C PRO A 211 12.90 3.84 -19.30
N LEU A 212 12.65 3.05 -18.26
CA LEU A 212 11.60 3.33 -17.29
C LEU A 212 11.94 4.57 -16.44
N GLY A 213 13.21 4.72 -16.07
CA GLY A 213 13.70 5.91 -15.38
C GLY A 213 13.54 7.18 -16.23
N LEU A 214 13.79 7.09 -17.52
CA LEU A 214 13.57 8.17 -18.48
C LEU A 214 12.09 8.54 -18.59
N VAL A 215 11.19 7.55 -18.66
CA VAL A 215 9.74 7.80 -18.64
C VAL A 215 9.33 8.52 -17.37
N PHE A 216 9.79 8.07 -16.20
CA PHE A 216 9.49 8.72 -14.93
C PHE A 216 10.01 10.18 -14.89
N TRP A 217 11.23 10.40 -15.35
CA TRP A 217 11.81 11.74 -15.46
C TRP A 217 11.00 12.65 -16.39
N LEU A 218 10.63 12.17 -17.59
CA LEU A 218 9.79 12.91 -18.52
C LEU A 218 8.43 13.27 -17.91
N LEU A 219 7.80 12.33 -17.20
CA LEU A 219 6.54 12.58 -16.49
C LEU A 219 6.68 13.74 -15.50
N LEU A 220 7.76 13.78 -14.71
CA LEU A 220 8.01 14.88 -13.77
C LEU A 220 8.27 16.21 -14.50
N VAL A 221 9.07 16.21 -15.57
CA VAL A 221 9.35 17.42 -16.36
C VAL A 221 8.07 18.01 -16.95
N MET A 222 7.20 17.15 -17.50
CA MET A 222 5.90 17.55 -18.03
C MET A 222 4.94 18.00 -16.91
N HIS A 223 4.96 17.33 -15.77
CA HIS A 223 4.09 17.65 -14.64
C HIS A 223 4.40 19.05 -14.07
N PHE A 224 5.69 19.36 -13.85
CA PHE A 224 6.11 20.63 -13.27
C PHE A 224 6.23 21.80 -14.27
N HIS A 225 5.67 21.65 -15.46
CA HIS A 225 5.62 22.70 -16.48
C HIS A 225 4.93 23.98 -15.96
N PRO A 226 5.41 25.21 -16.31
CA PRO A 226 4.81 26.47 -15.89
C PRO A 226 3.31 26.58 -16.17
N ARG A 227 2.86 26.04 -17.32
CA ARG A 227 1.42 25.96 -17.68
C ARG A 227 0.56 25.20 -16.66
N ASN A 228 1.15 24.31 -15.86
CA ASN A 228 0.44 23.56 -14.82
C ASN A 228 0.41 24.30 -13.47
N ARG A 229 0.94 25.53 -13.41
CA ARG A 229 1.00 26.33 -12.19
C ARG A 229 0.15 27.59 -12.37
N PRO A 230 -0.84 27.83 -11.50
CA PRO A 230 -1.50 29.13 -11.48
C PRO A 230 -0.46 30.17 -11.02
N PHE A 231 -0.31 31.26 -11.79
CA PHE A 231 0.60 32.39 -11.50
C PHE A 231 2.11 32.08 -11.60
N ALA A 232 2.53 31.08 -12.37
CA ALA A 232 3.96 30.94 -12.66
C ALA A 232 4.44 32.10 -13.54
N PRO A 233 5.61 32.71 -13.25
CA PRO A 233 6.22 33.68 -14.15
C PRO A 233 6.43 33.03 -15.52
N GLU A 234 6.02 33.74 -16.58
CA GLU A 234 6.25 33.29 -17.95
C GLU A 234 7.76 33.17 -18.21
N GLY A 235 8.20 32.09 -18.85
CA GLY A 235 9.61 31.93 -19.28
C GLY A 235 10.56 31.17 -18.35
N GLY A 236 10.08 30.35 -17.41
CA GLY A 236 10.97 29.52 -16.58
C GLY A 236 11.92 28.62 -17.40
N ASN A 237 13.22 28.68 -17.12
CA ASN A 237 14.28 27.95 -17.84
C ASN A 237 14.00 26.44 -17.88
N PHE A 238 13.76 25.91 -19.08
CA PHE A 238 13.46 24.49 -19.32
C PHE A 238 14.61 23.60 -18.85
N ILE A 239 15.86 23.98 -19.14
CA ILE A 239 17.06 23.20 -18.82
C ILE A 239 17.20 23.06 -17.31
N LEU A 240 17.06 24.16 -16.56
CA LEU A 240 17.14 24.11 -15.10
C LEU A 240 16.05 23.20 -14.50
N ARG A 241 14.83 23.23 -15.04
CA ARG A 241 13.74 22.34 -14.61
C ARG A 241 14.05 20.87 -14.93
N ALA A 242 14.56 20.60 -16.12
CA ALA A 242 14.93 19.27 -16.58
C ALA A 242 16.02 18.66 -15.69
N ILE A 243 17.05 19.46 -15.34
CA ILE A 243 18.13 19.08 -14.43
C ILE A 243 17.58 18.85 -13.02
N LEU A 244 16.78 19.76 -12.47
CA LEU A 244 16.18 19.60 -11.13
C LEU A 244 15.29 18.35 -11.06
N ALA A 245 14.47 18.11 -12.08
CA ALA A 245 13.65 16.90 -12.16
C ALA A 245 14.51 15.64 -12.27
N LEU A 246 15.65 15.69 -12.96
CA LEU A 246 16.59 14.57 -13.06
C LEU A 246 17.24 14.26 -11.72
N ILE A 247 17.73 15.29 -11.02
CA ILE A 247 18.32 15.15 -9.68
C ILE A 247 17.29 14.60 -8.70
N ALA A 248 16.05 15.11 -8.72
CA ALA A 248 14.98 14.62 -7.88
C ALA A 248 14.60 13.16 -8.21
N ALA A 249 14.39 12.84 -9.49
CA ALA A 249 14.04 11.49 -9.94
C ALA A 249 15.14 10.48 -9.58
N GLY A 250 16.39 10.80 -9.90
CA GLY A 250 17.57 9.99 -9.60
C GLY A 250 17.76 9.82 -8.09
N GLY A 251 17.76 10.90 -7.33
CA GLY A 251 17.92 10.87 -5.87
C GLY A 251 16.84 10.04 -5.17
N VAL A 252 15.57 10.21 -5.54
CA VAL A 252 14.47 9.42 -4.97
C VAL A 252 14.56 7.95 -5.38
N SER A 253 14.90 7.65 -6.63
CA SER A 253 15.04 6.26 -7.11
C SER A 253 16.18 5.54 -6.43
N VAL A 254 17.35 6.18 -6.31
CA VAL A 254 18.52 5.63 -5.63
C VAL A 254 18.24 5.42 -4.14
N GLY A 255 17.66 6.42 -3.47
CA GLY A 255 17.28 6.30 -2.05
C GLY A 255 16.27 5.17 -1.81
N ALA A 256 15.23 5.08 -2.64
CA ALA A 256 14.22 4.02 -2.55
C ALA A 256 14.83 2.63 -2.83
N TYR A 257 15.74 2.51 -3.78
CA TYR A 257 16.45 1.27 -4.07
C TYR A 257 17.24 0.77 -2.85
N PHE A 258 18.04 1.63 -2.22
CA PHE A 258 18.84 1.22 -1.06
C PHE A 258 17.98 0.83 0.14
N LEU A 259 16.90 1.57 0.41
CA LEU A 259 15.95 1.25 1.47
C LEU A 259 15.26 -0.10 1.23
N LEU A 260 14.75 -0.33 0.02
CA LEU A 260 14.06 -1.58 -0.33
C LEU A 260 15.02 -2.77 -0.35
N ARG A 261 16.25 -2.59 -0.83
CA ARG A 261 17.29 -3.62 -0.80
C ARG A 261 17.59 -4.06 0.64
N GLN A 262 17.76 -3.11 1.54
CA GLN A 262 18.01 -3.40 2.96
C GLN A 262 16.82 -4.13 3.60
N GLN A 263 15.60 -3.66 3.34
CA GLN A 263 14.40 -4.27 3.91
C GLN A 263 14.13 -5.68 3.36
N MET A 264 14.36 -5.90 2.06
CA MET A 264 14.21 -7.22 1.44
C MET A 264 15.24 -8.20 1.99
N ALA A 265 16.50 -7.78 2.16
CA ALA A 265 17.54 -8.61 2.77
C ALA A 265 17.17 -9.02 4.22
N GLN A 266 16.67 -8.08 5.02
CA GLN A 266 16.21 -8.38 6.38
C GLN A 266 15.01 -9.33 6.39
N ASN A 267 14.00 -9.06 5.57
CA ASN A 267 12.79 -9.89 5.50
C ASN A 267 13.09 -11.30 4.99
N LEU A 268 13.96 -11.44 3.99
CA LEU A 268 14.34 -12.73 3.43
C LEU A 268 15.20 -13.54 4.42
N GLY A 269 16.12 -12.90 5.14
CA GLY A 269 16.89 -13.54 6.21
C GLY A 269 16.00 -14.05 7.34
N ASN A 270 15.03 -13.22 7.77
CA ASN A 270 14.05 -13.62 8.78
C ASN A 270 13.14 -14.76 8.31
N PHE A 271 12.74 -14.75 7.04
CA PHE A 271 11.87 -15.78 6.45
C PHE A 271 12.60 -17.12 6.30
N LEU A 272 13.82 -17.12 5.76
CA LEU A 272 14.58 -18.35 5.50
C LEU A 272 15.29 -18.87 6.75
N ARG A 273 15.46 -18.05 7.81
CA ARG A 273 16.32 -18.33 8.97
C ARG A 273 17.76 -18.69 8.56
N VAL A 274 18.21 -18.14 7.44
CA VAL A 274 19.55 -18.37 6.90
C VAL A 274 20.44 -17.19 7.29
N ASN A 275 21.75 -17.45 7.39
CA ASN A 275 22.74 -16.41 7.64
C ASN A 275 22.55 -15.21 6.70
N PRO A 276 22.61 -13.96 7.22
CA PRO A 276 22.48 -12.74 6.42
C PRO A 276 23.54 -12.64 5.31
N ASP A 277 24.69 -13.30 5.46
CA ASP A 277 25.73 -13.39 4.44
C ASP A 277 25.34 -14.24 3.22
N LEU A 278 24.46 -15.24 3.39
CA LEU A 278 23.93 -16.02 2.28
C LEU A 278 22.82 -15.26 1.53
N VAL A 279 22.09 -14.40 2.24
CA VAL A 279 21.06 -13.52 1.67
C VAL A 279 21.69 -12.39 0.86
N SER A 280 22.83 -11.86 1.32
CA SER A 280 23.60 -10.88 0.55
C SER A 280 24.25 -11.50 -0.71
N SER A 281 24.60 -12.78 -0.69
CA SER A 281 25.04 -13.51 -1.90
C SER A 281 23.89 -13.89 -2.85
N LEU A 282 22.67 -14.15 -2.33
CA LEU A 282 21.46 -14.37 -3.13
C LEU A 282 20.94 -13.10 -3.82
N ALA A 283 21.37 -11.92 -3.35
CA ALA A 283 21.17 -10.63 -4.03
C ALA A 283 22.09 -10.46 -5.26
N GLY A 284 22.24 -11.53 -6.04
CA GLY A 284 22.98 -11.57 -7.30
C GLY A 284 22.36 -10.68 -8.39
N THR A 285 23.02 -10.69 -9.54
CA THR A 285 22.79 -9.84 -10.72
C THR A 285 21.32 -9.67 -11.17
N PRO A 286 20.45 -10.70 -11.29
CA PRO A 286 19.08 -10.51 -11.77
C PRO A 286 18.14 -9.92 -10.70
N VAL A 287 18.40 -10.17 -9.41
CA VAL A 287 17.54 -9.69 -8.31
C VAL A 287 17.68 -8.17 -8.15
N ASN A 288 18.89 -7.63 -8.31
CA ASN A 288 19.10 -6.18 -8.26
C ASN A 288 18.43 -5.46 -9.44
N ALA A 289 18.42 -6.06 -10.65
CA ALA A 289 17.67 -5.54 -11.79
C ALA A 289 16.17 -5.48 -11.52
N LEU A 290 15.60 -6.59 -11.04
CA LEU A 290 14.20 -6.66 -10.65
C LEU A 290 13.86 -5.62 -9.58
N LEU A 291 14.73 -5.44 -8.58
CA LEU A 291 14.55 -4.44 -7.53
C LEU A 291 14.56 -3.01 -8.07
N PHE A 292 15.51 -2.65 -8.94
CA PHE A 292 15.55 -1.32 -9.56
C PHE A 292 14.32 -1.05 -10.42
N ILE A 293 13.94 -2.01 -11.25
CA ILE A 293 12.73 -1.92 -12.07
C ILE A 293 11.51 -1.76 -11.18
N PHE A 294 11.39 -2.58 -10.14
CA PHE A 294 10.31 -2.49 -9.17
C PHE A 294 10.25 -1.11 -8.49
N VAL A 295 11.38 -0.54 -8.08
CA VAL A 295 11.46 0.79 -7.48
C VAL A 295 10.91 1.86 -8.43
N ILE A 296 11.38 1.88 -9.69
CA ILE A 296 10.95 2.89 -10.67
C ILE A 296 9.45 2.74 -10.96
N VAL A 297 9.00 1.50 -11.17
CA VAL A 297 7.59 1.18 -11.42
C VAL A 297 6.71 1.59 -10.25
N TYR A 298 7.17 1.34 -9.02
CA TYR A 298 6.50 1.77 -7.80
C TYR A 298 6.40 3.31 -7.72
N LEU A 299 7.46 4.05 -8.07
CA LEU A 299 7.44 5.51 -8.10
C LEU A 299 6.48 6.06 -9.17
N ILE A 300 6.44 5.45 -10.36
CA ILE A 300 5.47 5.79 -11.40
C ILE A 300 4.04 5.49 -10.91
N ALA A 301 3.80 4.32 -10.31
CA ALA A 301 2.51 3.93 -9.77
C ALA A 301 2.06 4.91 -8.66
N LEU A 302 2.98 5.29 -7.77
CA LEU A 302 2.73 6.28 -6.72
C LEU A 302 2.37 7.65 -7.31
N TYR A 303 3.07 8.10 -8.36
CA TYR A 303 2.75 9.33 -9.08
C TYR A 303 1.33 9.31 -9.62
N PHE A 304 0.93 8.24 -10.32
CA PHE A 304 -0.43 8.12 -10.87
C PHE A 304 -1.48 7.99 -9.77
N ASN A 305 -1.19 7.25 -8.70
CA ASN A 305 -2.07 7.09 -7.55
C ASN A 305 -2.36 8.45 -6.89
N LEU A 306 -1.32 9.26 -6.62
CA LEU A 306 -1.49 10.62 -6.11
C LEU A 306 -2.31 11.50 -7.05
N ARG A 307 -2.12 11.37 -8.37
CA ARG A 307 -2.84 12.16 -9.36
C ARG A 307 -4.35 11.86 -9.40
N ILE A 308 -4.73 10.62 -9.14
CA ILE A 308 -6.13 10.18 -9.13
C ILE A 308 -6.70 10.01 -7.71
N ALA A 309 -5.92 10.32 -6.67
CA ALA A 309 -6.30 10.11 -5.29
C ALA A 309 -7.61 10.84 -4.92
N ALA A 310 -7.87 12.03 -5.46
CA ALA A 310 -9.12 12.75 -5.18
C ALA A 310 -10.35 12.12 -5.90
N TYR A 311 -10.15 11.28 -6.91
CA TYR A 311 -11.21 10.81 -7.81
C TYR A 311 -12.37 10.12 -7.09
N PRO A 312 -12.13 9.14 -6.18
CA PRO A 312 -13.23 8.45 -5.50
C PRO A 312 -14.08 9.41 -4.65
N GLY A 313 -13.43 10.36 -3.98
CA GLY A 313 -14.12 11.40 -3.20
C GLY A 313 -14.97 12.33 -4.05
N VAL A 314 -14.41 12.78 -5.18
CA VAL A 314 -15.10 13.69 -6.11
C VAL A 314 -16.32 13.02 -6.74
N VAL A 315 -16.19 11.77 -7.18
CA VAL A 315 -17.27 11.03 -7.83
C VAL A 315 -18.46 10.80 -6.89
N VAL A 316 -18.18 10.40 -5.65
CA VAL A 316 -19.20 10.15 -4.63
C VAL A 316 -19.93 11.44 -4.25
N CYS A 317 -19.19 12.53 -4.08
CA CYS A 317 -19.78 13.81 -3.74
C CYS A 317 -20.60 14.39 -4.91
N ASN A 318 -20.03 14.48 -6.11
CA ASN A 318 -20.73 15.06 -7.27
C ASN A 318 -21.84 14.18 -7.85
N ARG A 319 -21.98 12.94 -7.38
CA ARG A 319 -22.88 11.92 -7.95
C ARG A 319 -22.69 11.73 -9.46
N SER A 320 -21.47 11.95 -9.95
CA SER A 320 -21.09 11.90 -11.36
C SER A 320 -19.75 11.21 -11.53
N MET A 321 -19.62 10.35 -12.54
CA MET A 321 -18.36 9.67 -12.88
C MET A 321 -17.35 10.58 -13.58
N ALA A 322 -17.74 11.83 -13.91
CA ALA A 322 -16.87 12.76 -14.59
C ALA A 322 -15.66 13.12 -13.70
N PRO A 323 -14.42 13.04 -14.20
CA PRO A 323 -13.20 13.35 -13.44
C PRO A 323 -12.98 14.87 -13.24
N ALA A 324 -14.03 15.68 -13.35
CA ALA A 324 -13.97 17.13 -13.29
C ALA A 324 -13.38 17.57 -11.94
N GLY A 325 -12.37 18.46 -11.98
CA GLY A 325 -11.70 18.98 -10.78
C GLY A 325 -10.68 18.04 -10.12
N THR A 326 -10.78 16.72 -10.33
CA THR A 326 -9.89 15.72 -9.69
C THR A 326 -8.42 16.00 -9.95
N LEU A 327 -8.06 16.16 -11.23
CA LEU A 327 -6.67 16.35 -11.65
C LEU A 327 -6.12 17.71 -11.24
N LYS A 328 -6.99 18.68 -10.94
CA LYS A 328 -6.58 20.03 -10.56
C LYS A 328 -5.95 20.04 -9.17
N VAL A 329 -6.49 19.24 -8.24
CA VAL A 329 -5.96 19.06 -6.89
C VAL A 329 -4.51 18.59 -6.91
N SER A 330 -4.12 17.79 -7.90
CA SER A 330 -2.75 17.29 -8.04
C SER A 330 -1.83 18.14 -8.93
N ARG A 331 -2.23 19.35 -9.37
CA ARG A 331 -1.43 20.14 -10.32
C ARG A 331 -0.17 20.75 -9.68
N GLY A 332 0.96 20.57 -10.37
CA GLY A 332 2.22 21.23 -10.03
C GLY A 332 2.69 20.87 -8.62
N TRP A 333 3.02 21.88 -7.79
CA TRP A 333 3.50 21.65 -6.43
C TRP A 333 2.45 21.06 -5.48
N ASN A 334 1.17 21.09 -5.87
CA ASN A 334 0.13 20.44 -5.08
C ASN A 334 0.31 18.91 -5.06
N LEU A 335 0.94 18.29 -6.08
CA LEU A 335 1.29 16.88 -6.04
C LEU A 335 2.23 16.54 -4.87
N ILE A 336 3.29 17.33 -4.69
CA ILE A 336 4.26 17.15 -3.60
C ILE A 336 3.58 17.40 -2.25
N ARG A 337 2.73 18.42 -2.15
CA ARG A 337 1.97 18.69 -0.92
C ARG A 337 1.01 17.55 -0.59
N LEU A 338 0.34 16.99 -1.60
CA LEU A 338 -0.53 15.83 -1.44
C LEU A 338 0.28 14.61 -0.98
N PHE A 339 1.45 14.37 -1.56
CA PHE A 339 2.38 13.35 -1.07
C PHE A 339 2.73 13.55 0.42
N VAL A 340 3.07 14.78 0.82
CA VAL A 340 3.35 15.11 2.23
C VAL A 340 2.12 14.88 3.12
N VAL A 341 0.89 15.19 2.67
CA VAL A 341 -0.34 14.89 3.41
C VAL A 341 -0.49 13.38 3.64
N PHE A 342 -0.37 12.58 2.59
CA PHE A 342 -0.47 11.12 2.68
C PHE A 342 0.64 10.53 3.55
N LEU A 343 1.88 11.01 3.40
CA LEU A 343 3.02 10.58 4.20
C LEU A 343 2.82 10.92 5.68
N THR A 344 2.39 12.15 5.99
CA THR A 344 2.17 12.60 7.37
C THR A 344 1.05 11.79 8.04
N LEU A 345 -0.07 11.59 7.35
CA LEU A 345 -1.17 10.75 7.86
C LEU A 345 -0.72 9.31 8.03
N GLY A 346 -0.03 8.74 7.04
CA GLY A 346 0.49 7.37 7.09
C GLY A 346 1.45 7.15 8.26
N LEU A 347 2.43 8.05 8.43
CA LEU A 347 3.38 8.01 9.55
C LEU A 347 2.68 8.19 10.89
N PHE A 348 1.74 9.14 11.00
CA PHE A 348 0.99 9.35 12.23
C PHE A 348 0.17 8.12 12.62
N LEU A 349 -0.61 7.56 11.69
CA LEU A 349 -1.41 6.36 11.94
C LEU A 349 -0.53 5.15 12.26
N SER A 350 0.60 5.00 11.56
CA SER A 350 1.54 3.90 11.83
C SER A 350 2.23 4.05 13.19
N PHE A 351 2.61 5.27 13.57
CA PHE A 351 3.22 5.58 14.85
C PHE A 351 2.25 5.30 16.01
N VAL A 352 0.99 5.73 15.90
CA VAL A 352 -0.02 5.44 16.91
C VAL A 352 -0.30 3.94 16.99
N SER A 353 -0.43 3.26 15.85
CA SER A 353 -0.57 1.80 15.80
C SER A 353 0.62 1.09 16.45
N PHE A 354 1.84 1.56 16.20
CA PHE A 354 3.06 1.06 16.83
C PHE A 354 3.02 1.23 18.34
N ILE A 355 2.66 2.41 18.84
CA ILE A 355 2.52 2.67 20.29
C ILE A 355 1.49 1.75 20.92
N ILE A 356 0.31 1.63 20.30
CA ILE A 356 -0.77 0.78 20.81
C ILE A 356 -0.29 -0.67 20.89
N ASN A 357 0.27 -1.20 19.81
CA ASN A 357 0.59 -2.62 19.71
C ASN A 357 1.86 -3.02 20.49
N GLN A 358 2.93 -2.24 20.39
CA GLN A 358 4.24 -2.59 20.94
C GLN A 358 4.43 -2.12 22.38
N HIS A 359 3.79 -1.02 22.79
CA HIS A 359 3.96 -0.46 24.13
C HIS A 359 2.72 -0.70 24.98
N ILE A 360 1.57 -0.14 24.60
CA ILE A 360 0.36 -0.17 25.45
C ILE A 360 -0.11 -1.60 25.67
N LEU A 361 -0.34 -2.37 24.61
CA LEU A 361 -0.80 -3.76 24.74
C LEU A 361 0.24 -4.65 25.43
N ALA A 362 1.54 -4.43 25.21
CA ALA A 362 2.60 -5.19 25.87
C ALA A 362 2.65 -4.92 27.38
N TRP A 363 2.57 -3.66 27.81
CA TRP A 363 2.53 -3.29 29.22
C TRP A 363 1.28 -3.81 29.92
N ILE A 364 0.13 -3.76 29.24
CA ILE A 364 -1.08 -4.35 29.77
C ILE A 364 -0.89 -5.87 29.92
N ILE A 365 -0.40 -6.60 28.90
CA ILE A 365 -0.13 -8.05 29.02
C ILE A 365 0.79 -8.37 30.20
N SER A 366 1.86 -7.58 30.40
CA SER A 366 2.77 -7.75 31.52
C SER A 366 2.05 -7.58 32.87
N SER A 367 1.29 -6.50 33.02
CA SER A 367 0.52 -6.21 34.24
C SER A 367 -0.55 -7.27 34.51
N LEU A 368 -1.22 -7.73 33.47
CA LEU A 368 -2.18 -8.83 33.50
C LEU A 368 -1.52 -10.15 33.92
N GLY A 369 -0.27 -10.41 33.49
CA GLY A 369 0.50 -11.56 33.92
C GLY A 369 0.79 -11.55 35.42
N VAL A 370 1.08 -10.39 35.99
CA VAL A 370 1.27 -10.23 37.45
C VAL A 370 -0.05 -10.46 38.20
N LEU A 371 -1.16 -9.87 37.74
CA LEU A 371 -2.48 -10.09 38.32
C LEU A 371 -2.89 -11.56 38.25
N PHE A 372 -2.54 -12.23 37.16
CA PHE A 372 -2.78 -13.66 36.98
C PHE A 372 -2.00 -14.51 37.99
N GLN A 373 -0.70 -14.26 38.16
CA GLN A 373 0.11 -14.95 39.17
C GLN A 373 -0.44 -14.72 40.58
N ALA A 374 -0.85 -13.48 40.90
CA ALA A 374 -1.48 -13.16 42.18
C ALA A 374 -2.81 -13.93 42.38
N ALA A 375 -3.64 -14.03 41.34
CA ALA A 375 -4.89 -14.78 41.37
C ALA A 375 -4.66 -16.30 41.55
N GLN A 376 -3.62 -16.87 40.91
CA GLN A 376 -3.24 -18.28 41.10
C GLN A 376 -2.76 -18.56 42.53
N VAL A 377 -1.96 -17.66 43.11
CA VAL A 377 -1.49 -17.80 44.49
C VAL A 377 -2.68 -17.70 45.47
N SER A 378 -3.56 -16.72 45.27
CA SER A 378 -4.76 -16.54 46.11
C SER A 378 -5.72 -17.73 46.03
N THR A 379 -6.03 -18.22 44.83
CA THR A 379 -6.90 -19.40 44.66
C THR A 379 -6.30 -20.66 45.29
N ARG A 380 -4.98 -20.84 45.19
CA ARG A 380 -4.29 -21.95 45.85
C ARG A 380 -4.40 -21.89 47.38
N LEU A 381 -4.33 -20.69 47.96
CA LEU A 381 -4.44 -20.46 49.40
C LEU A 381 -5.86 -20.64 49.92
N VAL A 382 -6.88 -20.23 49.15
CA VAL A 382 -8.29 -20.27 49.58
C VAL A 382 -8.95 -21.64 49.32
N ASN A 383 -8.65 -22.29 48.18
CA ASN A 383 -9.28 -23.56 47.78
C ASN A 383 -8.43 -24.80 48.09
N SER A 384 -7.75 -24.82 49.24
CA SER A 384 -7.07 -26.02 49.75
C SER A 384 -6.09 -26.67 48.75
N GLY A 385 -5.38 -25.86 47.96
CA GLY A 385 -4.37 -26.36 47.01
C GLY A 385 -4.86 -26.68 45.60
N VAL A 386 -6.15 -26.49 45.27
CA VAL A 386 -6.62 -26.61 43.87
C VAL A 386 -6.09 -25.42 43.06
N THR A 387 -5.32 -25.70 42.01
CA THR A 387 -4.77 -24.68 41.10
C THR A 387 -5.87 -24.04 40.27
N GLY A 388 -5.92 -22.71 40.22
CA GLY A 388 -6.84 -21.93 39.38
C GLY A 388 -6.50 -22.01 37.88
N GLU A 389 -6.31 -23.20 37.33
CA GLU A 389 -5.89 -23.40 35.93
C GLU A 389 -6.91 -22.83 34.94
N TRP A 390 -8.20 -22.86 35.30
CA TRP A 390 -9.30 -22.27 34.54
C TRP A 390 -9.24 -20.74 34.42
N VAL A 391 -8.51 -20.06 35.31
CA VAL A 391 -8.41 -18.58 35.32
C VAL A 391 -7.68 -18.10 34.07
N THR A 392 -6.63 -18.80 33.66
CA THR A 392 -5.79 -18.46 32.48
C THR A 392 -6.60 -18.38 31.19
N PRO A 393 -7.34 -19.43 30.77
CA PRO A 393 -8.08 -19.40 29.51
C PRO A 393 -9.21 -18.37 29.53
N VAL A 394 -9.91 -18.18 30.65
CA VAL A 394 -10.95 -17.14 30.77
C VAL A 394 -10.34 -15.75 30.58
N PHE A 395 -9.21 -15.49 31.24
CA PHE A 395 -8.55 -14.20 31.19
C PHE A 395 -7.96 -13.90 29.80
N VAL A 396 -7.32 -14.89 29.17
CA VAL A 396 -6.85 -14.81 27.79
C VAL A 396 -8.02 -14.52 26.84
N SER A 397 -9.19 -15.12 27.08
CA SER A 397 -10.39 -14.89 26.27
C SER A 397 -10.91 -13.45 26.42
N VAL A 398 -11.02 -12.95 27.65
CA VAL A 398 -11.40 -11.54 27.93
C VAL A 398 -10.40 -10.57 27.30
N TRP A 399 -9.10 -10.84 27.43
CA TRP A 399 -8.05 -10.01 26.85
C TRP A 399 -8.08 -10.00 25.31
N ASN A 400 -8.32 -11.15 24.70
CA ASN A 400 -8.50 -11.24 23.24
C ASN A 400 -9.74 -10.45 22.80
N ALA A 401 -10.85 -10.50 23.57
CA ALA A 401 -12.02 -9.67 23.28
C ALA A 401 -11.68 -8.18 23.34
N ILE A 402 -10.95 -7.72 24.36
CA ILE A 402 -10.51 -6.32 24.48
C ILE A 402 -9.65 -5.90 23.28
N LYS A 403 -8.67 -6.73 22.89
CA LYS A 403 -7.84 -6.49 21.70
C LYS A 403 -8.66 -6.35 20.43
N ILE A 404 -9.65 -7.22 20.24
CA ILE A 404 -10.57 -7.16 19.10
C ILE A 404 -11.31 -5.82 19.10
N PHE A 405 -11.86 -5.39 20.24
CA PHE A 405 -12.51 -4.09 20.33
C PHE A 405 -11.57 -2.92 20.02
N ILE A 406 -10.35 -2.90 20.58
CA ILE A 406 -9.35 -1.85 20.30
C ILE A 406 -9.05 -1.79 18.80
N ASN A 407 -8.85 -2.94 18.15
CA ASN A 407 -8.58 -3.00 16.71
C ASN A 407 -9.78 -2.53 15.88
N ILE A 408 -11.01 -2.87 16.29
CA ILE A 408 -12.24 -2.40 15.65
C ILE A 408 -12.37 -0.88 15.80
N PHE A 409 -12.16 -0.33 16.99
CA PHE A 409 -12.15 1.11 17.23
C PHE A 409 -11.07 1.82 16.40
N TRP A 410 -9.88 1.24 16.32
CA TRP A 410 -8.81 1.75 15.49
C TRP A 410 -9.16 1.74 14.00
N LEU A 411 -9.83 0.68 13.53
CA LEU A 411 -10.31 0.56 12.16
C LEU A 411 -11.39 1.60 11.84
N PHE A 412 -12.30 1.88 12.78
CA PHE A 412 -13.27 2.98 12.63
C PHE A 412 -12.58 4.34 12.57
N PHE A 413 -11.64 4.60 13.47
CA PHE A 413 -10.90 5.86 13.47
C PHE A 413 -10.17 6.08 12.15
N THR A 414 -9.38 5.10 11.70
CA THR A 414 -8.63 5.17 10.43
C THR A 414 -9.55 5.32 9.22
N SER A 415 -10.67 4.59 9.17
CA SER A 415 -11.68 4.76 8.13
C SER A 415 -12.28 6.17 8.13
N GLY A 416 -12.54 6.73 9.31
CA GLY A 416 -12.96 8.11 9.48
C GLY A 416 -11.93 9.09 8.93
N VAL A 417 -10.66 8.93 9.26
CA VAL A 417 -9.56 9.78 8.74
C VAL A 417 -9.51 9.74 7.21
N ILE A 418 -9.63 8.56 6.60
CA ILE A 418 -9.65 8.39 5.15
C ILE A 418 -10.86 9.08 4.52
N ALA A 419 -12.05 8.92 5.10
CA ALA A 419 -13.26 9.61 4.63
C ALA A 419 -13.14 11.14 4.75
N GLY A 420 -12.59 11.62 5.87
CA GLY A 420 -12.28 13.03 6.11
C GLY A 420 -11.33 13.61 5.06
N LEU A 421 -10.27 12.86 4.72
CA LEU A 421 -9.33 13.21 3.67
C LEU A 421 -10.03 13.34 2.31
N TYR A 422 -10.79 12.32 1.88
CA TYR A 422 -11.52 12.38 0.61
C TYR A 422 -12.53 13.53 0.55
N GLY A 423 -13.27 13.75 1.64
CA GLY A 423 -14.21 14.88 1.75
C GLY A 423 -13.51 16.24 1.68
N ARG A 424 -12.29 16.37 2.23
CA ARG A 424 -11.49 17.59 2.09
C ARG A 424 -10.92 17.76 0.68
N LEU A 425 -10.38 16.72 0.07
CA LEU A 425 -9.86 16.76 -1.31
C LEU A 425 -10.95 17.14 -2.30
N PHE A 426 -12.18 16.66 -2.09
CA PHE A 426 -13.34 17.08 -2.85
C PHE A 426 -13.58 18.60 -2.74
N ARG A 427 -13.65 19.15 -1.52
CA ARG A 427 -13.87 20.60 -1.31
C ARG A 427 -12.78 21.47 -1.95
N GLU A 428 -11.52 21.01 -1.93
CA GLU A 428 -10.44 21.71 -2.65
C GLU A 428 -10.61 21.63 -4.17
N SER A 429 -11.07 20.49 -4.70
CA SER A 429 -11.33 20.34 -6.13
C SER A 429 -12.41 21.31 -6.65
N GLU A 430 -13.48 21.53 -5.88
CA GLU A 430 -14.55 22.48 -6.23
C GLU A 430 -14.07 23.94 -6.13
N ARG A 431 -13.28 24.24 -5.09
CA ARG A 431 -12.72 25.58 -4.89
C ARG A 431 -11.90 26.01 -6.11
N GLU A 432 -11.09 25.11 -6.66
CA GLU A 432 -10.30 25.39 -7.86
C GLU A 432 -11.16 25.60 -9.12
N ILE A 433 -12.29 24.89 -9.24
CA ILE A 433 -13.25 25.13 -10.34
C ILE A 433 -13.87 26.52 -10.23
N ASN A 434 -14.28 26.93 -9.03
CA ASN A 434 -14.95 28.21 -8.81
C ASN A 434 -14.00 29.42 -9.00
N VAL A 435 -12.71 29.27 -8.67
CA VAL A 435 -11.71 30.33 -8.89
C VAL A 435 -11.51 30.63 -10.38
N GLU A 436 -11.52 29.62 -11.26
CA GLU A 436 -11.36 29.84 -12.71
C GLU A 436 -12.61 30.42 -13.39
N ARG A 437 -13.81 30.19 -12.83
CA ARG A 437 -15.06 30.72 -13.40
C ARG A 437 -15.22 32.23 -13.20
N LYS A 438 -14.78 32.77 -12.06
CA LYS A 438 -14.89 34.21 -11.73
C LYS A 438 -14.21 35.16 -12.74
N PRO A 439 -12.95 34.94 -13.18
CA PRO A 439 -12.30 35.83 -14.15
C PRO A 439 -12.92 35.73 -15.55
N ARG A 440 -13.34 34.52 -16.00
CA ARG A 440 -14.05 34.39 -17.29
C ARG A 440 -15.38 35.11 -17.30
N GLN A 441 -16.10 35.12 -16.18
CA GLN A 441 -17.31 35.93 -16.06
C GLN A 441 -16.95 37.41 -16.18
N ARG A 442 -15.94 37.92 -15.47
CA ARG A 442 -15.50 39.33 -15.64
C ARG A 442 -15.14 39.67 -17.09
N GLU A 443 -14.39 38.83 -17.79
CA GLU A 443 -14.03 39.09 -19.20
C GLU A 443 -15.24 39.10 -20.14
N VAL A 444 -16.27 38.30 -19.86
CA VAL A 444 -17.53 38.32 -20.63
C VAL A 444 -18.34 39.58 -20.30
N TRP A 445 -18.37 39.99 -19.04
CA TRP A 445 -19.03 41.23 -18.59
C TRP A 445 -18.31 42.51 -19.03
N GLU A 446 -16.99 42.47 -19.28
CA GLU A 446 -16.22 43.61 -19.78
C GLU A 446 -16.25 43.72 -21.31
N ARG A 447 -16.72 42.69 -22.02
CA ARG A 447 -16.80 42.64 -23.50
C ARG A 447 -18.21 42.72 -24.07
N GLY A 448 -19.24 42.65 -23.24
CA GLY A 448 -20.64 42.88 -23.60
C GLY A 448 -21.12 44.16 -22.98
#